data_AF-A0A7Y5G7B1-F1
#
_entry.id   AF-A0A7Y5G7B1-F1
#
_cell.length_a   1.000
_cell.length_b   1.000
_cell.length_c   1.000
_cell.angle_alpha   90.00
_cell.angle_beta   90.00
_cell.angle_gamma   90.00
#
_symmetry.space_group_name_H-M   'P 1'
#
loop_
_entity.id
_entity.type
_entity.pdbx_description
1 polymer ?
#
loop_
_entity_poly.entity_id
_entity_poly.type
_entity_poly.pdbx_seq_one_letter_code
_entity_poly.pdbx_strand_id
1 'polypeptide(L)'
;MKKVKLDQVNAAIKKHLQGKNLKIAIITNDAEGVKKILMDNAPTPITYPNAKPEQTILDEDKIIEAYPLNINKEKLKIVKTDELF
;
A
#
# COMPACT_ATOMS: atom_id res chain seq x y z
N MET A 1 -27.81 11.39 12.07
CA MET A 1 -26.69 10.57 11.54
C MET A 1 -25.92 9.99 12.73
N LYS A 2 -25.68 8.66 12.78
CA LYS A 2 -24.83 8.06 13.83
C LYS A 2 -23.37 8.42 13.54
N LYS A 3 -22.74 9.21 14.41
CA LYS A 3 -21.30 9.52 14.34
C LYS A 3 -20.50 8.37 14.95
N VAL A 4 -19.55 7.83 14.19
CA VAL A 4 -18.59 6.84 14.70
C VAL A 4 -17.48 7.59 15.44
N LYS A 5 -17.11 7.15 16.65
CA LYS A 5 -15.99 7.73 17.40
C LYS A 5 -14.66 7.13 16.95
N LEU A 6 -13.56 7.87 17.08
CA LEU A 6 -12.21 7.44 16.73
C LEU A 6 -11.87 6.06 17.32
N ASP A 7 -12.17 5.84 18.59
CA ASP A 7 -11.89 4.56 19.27
C ASP A 7 -12.66 3.40 18.66
N GLN A 8 -13.90 3.64 18.20
CA GLN A 8 -14.72 2.62 17.55
C GLN A 8 -14.17 2.28 16.16
N VAL A 9 -13.67 3.27 15.43
CA VAL A 9 -12.97 3.05 14.15
C VAL A 9 -11.71 2.23 14.36
N ASN A 10 -10.86 2.61 15.32
CA ASN A 10 -9.63 1.91 15.63
C ASN A 10 -9.87 0.47 16.10
N ALA A 11 -10.91 0.25 16.92
CA ALA A 11 -11.31 -1.09 17.35
C ALA A 11 -11.78 -1.95 16.16
N ALA A 12 -12.55 -1.38 15.24
CA ALA A 12 -13.01 -2.09 14.05
C ALA A 12 -11.83 -2.45 13.12
N ILE A 13 -10.90 -1.52 12.89
CA ILE A 13 -9.68 -1.76 12.10
C ILE A 13 -8.89 -2.92 12.69
N LYS A 14 -8.60 -2.91 13.99
CA LYS A 14 -7.84 -3.99 14.65
C LYS A 14 -8.56 -5.34 14.64
N LYS A 15 -9.89 -5.33 14.65
CA LYS A 15 -10.71 -6.54 14.65
C LYS A 15 -10.85 -7.15 13.25
N HIS A 16 -10.90 -6.33 12.21
CA HIS A 16 -11.30 -6.78 10.87
C HIS A 16 -10.19 -6.69 9.80
N LEU A 17 -9.16 -5.87 10.02
CA LEU A 17 -8.05 -5.72 9.09
C LEU A 17 -6.78 -6.35 9.64
N GLN A 18 -6.02 -7.00 8.76
CA GLN A 18 -4.73 -7.60 9.05
C GLN A 18 -3.80 -7.46 7.85
N GLY A 19 -2.50 -7.30 8.10
CA GLY A 19 -1.48 -7.14 7.05
C GLY A 19 -0.63 -8.39 6.80
N LYS A 20 -0.89 -9.52 7.49
CA LYS A 20 -0.05 -10.73 7.43
C LYS A 20 -0.29 -11.58 6.18
N ASN A 21 -1.55 -11.74 5.77
CA ASN A 21 -1.98 -12.62 4.67
C ASN A 21 -2.82 -11.81 3.66
N LEU A 22 -2.31 -10.66 3.25
CA LEU A 22 -2.98 -9.77 2.30
C LEU A 22 -2.72 -10.21 0.86
N LYS A 23 -3.75 -10.13 0.01
CA LYS A 23 -3.62 -10.23 -1.45
C LYS A 23 -3.98 -8.87 -2.03
N ILE A 24 -3.11 -8.34 -2.88
CA ILE A 24 -3.30 -7.04 -3.54
C ILE A 24 -3.33 -7.28 -5.04
N ALA A 25 -4.32 -6.69 -5.71
CA ALA A 25 -4.34 -6.58 -7.17
C ALA A 25 -4.10 -5.11 -7.53
N ILE A 26 -3.15 -4.86 -8.43
CA ILE A 26 -2.79 -3.52 -8.90
C ILE A 26 -3.08 -3.47 -10.39
N ILE A 27 -3.83 -2.45 -10.81
CA ILE A 27 -4.09 -2.17 -12.22
C ILE A 27 -3.21 -0.99 -12.60
N THR A 28 -2.31 -1.21 -13.56
CA THR A 28 -1.34 -0.21 -14.02
C THR A 28 -0.97 -0.45 -15.48
N ASN A 29 -0.57 0.60 -16.19
CA ASN A 29 -0.02 0.50 -17.54
C ASN A 29 1.44 -0.01 -17.54
N ASP A 30 2.16 0.16 -16.44
CA ASP A 30 3.56 -0.27 -16.29
C ASP A 30 3.68 -1.37 -15.21
N ALA A 31 3.21 -2.57 -15.55
CA ALA A 31 3.22 -3.70 -14.63
C ALA A 31 4.64 -4.21 -14.34
N GLU A 32 5.54 -4.15 -15.33
CA GLU A 32 6.94 -4.58 -15.17
C GLU A 32 7.73 -3.62 -14.27
N GLY A 33 7.54 -2.30 -14.42
CA GLY A 33 8.16 -1.31 -13.53
C GLY A 33 7.70 -1.48 -12.08
N VAL A 34 6.40 -1.67 -11.85
CA VAL A 34 5.88 -1.95 -10.50
C VAL A 34 6.46 -3.24 -9.92
N LYS A 35 6.49 -4.32 -10.70
CA LYS A 35 7.10 -5.58 -10.29
C LYS A 35 8.57 -5.40 -9.87
N LYS A 36 9.34 -4.66 -10.66
CA LYS A 36 10.75 -4.38 -10.37
C LYS A 36 10.92 -3.62 -9.05
N ILE A 37 10.16 -2.53 -8.85
CA ILE A 37 10.19 -1.74 -7.61
C ILE A 37 9.90 -2.61 -6.38
N LEU A 38 8.88 -3.47 -6.47
CA LEU A 38 8.51 -4.39 -5.38
C LEU A 38 9.58 -5.46 -5.12
N MET A 39 10.27 -5.94 -6.16
CA MET A 39 11.34 -6.92 -6.03
C MET A 39 12.61 -6.34 -5.43
N ASP A 40 12.92 -5.09 -5.77
CA ASP A 40 14.12 -4.37 -5.35
C ASP A 40 13.94 -3.69 -3.97
N ASN A 41 12.71 -3.67 -3.41
CA ASN A 41 12.35 -2.86 -2.23
C ASN A 41 12.83 -1.40 -2.39
N ALA A 42 12.68 -0.85 -3.60
CA ALA A 42 13.11 0.50 -3.88
C ALA A 42 12.26 1.50 -3.08
N PRO A 43 12.86 2.60 -2.58
CA PRO A 43 12.12 3.65 -1.89
C PRO A 43 10.97 4.22 -2.74
N THR A 44 9.79 4.37 -2.13
CA THR A 44 8.60 4.91 -2.80
C THR A 44 8.08 6.17 -2.11
N PRO A 45 8.69 7.35 -2.39
CA PRO A 45 8.28 8.60 -1.74
C PRO A 45 6.89 9.02 -2.21
N ILE A 46 6.02 9.34 -1.25
CA ILE A 46 4.68 9.87 -1.53
C ILE A 46 4.74 11.34 -1.94
N THR A 47 3.99 11.71 -2.98
CA THR A 47 3.84 13.10 -3.42
C THR A 47 2.43 13.58 -3.15
N TYR A 48 2.30 14.64 -2.36
CA TYR A 48 1.01 15.27 -2.07
C TYR A 48 0.76 16.44 -3.03
N PRO A 49 -0.38 16.45 -3.76
CA PRO A 49 -0.70 17.52 -4.70
C PRO A 49 -1.20 18.81 -4.03
N ASN A 50 -1.66 18.73 -2.77
CA ASN A 50 -2.25 19.85 -2.03
C ASN A 50 -1.37 20.24 -0.83
N ALA A 51 -1.89 21.10 0.05
CA ALA A 51 -1.22 21.52 1.29
C ALA A 51 -0.58 20.32 1.98
N LYS A 52 0.74 20.43 2.24
CA LYS A 52 1.51 19.35 2.83
C LYS A 52 0.92 18.97 4.19
N PRO A 53 0.83 17.67 4.51
CA PRO A 53 0.40 17.19 5.82
C PRO A 53 1.20 17.80 6.96
N GLU A 54 0.69 17.66 8.18
CA GLU A 54 1.45 17.97 9.39
C GLU A 54 2.80 17.24 9.42
N GLN A 55 3.79 17.82 10.11
CA GLN A 55 5.15 17.28 10.16
C GLN A 55 5.19 15.83 10.67
N THR A 56 4.30 15.47 11.60
CA THR A 56 4.14 14.12 12.12
C THR A 56 3.86 13.09 11.02
N ILE A 57 2.99 13.42 10.06
CA ILE A 57 2.66 12.55 8.93
C ILE A 57 3.85 12.44 7.96
N LEU A 58 4.55 13.55 7.72
CA LEU A 58 5.74 13.54 6.84
C LEU A 58 6.89 12.70 7.41
N ASP A 59 7.01 12.63 8.74
CA ASP A 59 8.02 11.79 9.39
C ASP A 59 7.62 10.31 9.38
N GLU A 60 6.32 10.00 9.50
CA GLU A 60 5.81 8.63 9.26
C GLU A 60 6.02 8.19 7.80
N ASP A 61 5.77 9.07 6.84
CA ASP A 61 5.95 8.81 5.42
C ASP A 61 7.41 8.43 5.08
N LYS A 62 8.40 9.06 5.72
CA LYS A 62 9.83 8.69 5.54
C LYS A 62 10.14 7.28 6.03
N ILE A 63 9.46 6.82 7.08
CA ILE A 63 9.63 5.45 7.58
C ILE A 63 8.98 4.46 6.61
N ILE A 64 7.80 4.80 6.08
CA ILE A 64 7.05 3.98 5.13
C ILE A 64 7.78 3.88 3.79
N GLU A 65 8.40 4.98 3.34
CA GLU A 65 9.09 5.10 2.05
C GLU A 65 10.09 3.96 1.81
N ALA A 66 10.86 3.57 2.83
CA ALA A 66 11.88 2.52 2.77
C ALA A 66 11.48 1.25 3.54
N TYR A 67 10.19 1.08 3.87
CA TYR A 67 9.74 -0.06 4.65
C TYR A 67 9.87 -1.38 3.85
N PRO A 68 10.61 -2.38 4.35
CA PRO A 68 10.84 -3.61 3.61
C PRO A 68 9.56 -4.45 3.54
N LEU A 69 9.03 -4.60 2.34
CA LEU A 69 7.87 -5.45 2.09
C LEU A 69 8.38 -6.88 1.88
N ASN A 70 8.10 -7.77 2.83
CA ASN A 70 8.46 -9.19 2.73
C ASN A 70 7.54 -9.94 1.75
N ILE A 71 7.59 -9.54 0.48
CA ILE A 71 6.74 -10.06 -0.59
C ILE A 71 7.29 -11.41 -1.02
N ASN A 72 6.41 -12.41 -1.06
CA ASN A 72 6.74 -13.68 -1.68
C ASN A 72 6.85 -13.49 -3.20
N LYS A 73 8.09 -13.50 -3.70
CA LYS A 73 8.43 -13.28 -5.12
C LYS A 73 7.77 -14.30 -6.06
N GLU A 74 7.53 -15.53 -5.61
CA GLU A 74 6.87 -16.58 -6.40
C GLU A 74 5.37 -16.32 -6.60
N LYS A 75 4.77 -15.54 -5.69
CA LYS A 75 3.35 -15.17 -5.75
C LYS A 75 3.09 -13.86 -6.49
N LEU A 76 4.14 -13.14 -6.89
CA LEU A 76 4.02 -11.91 -7.66
C LEU A 76 3.85 -12.25 -9.14
N LYS A 77 2.66 -11.97 -9.68
CA LYS A 77 2.29 -12.29 -11.07
C LYS A 77 1.77 -11.05 -11.78
N ILE A 78 2.17 -10.90 -13.04
CA ILE A 78 1.57 -9.95 -13.97
C ILE A 78 0.56 -10.74 -14.79
N VAL A 79 -0.67 -10.24 -14.86
CA VAL A 79 -1.75 -10.83 -15.66
C VAL A 79 -2.16 -9.78 -16.68
N LYS A 80 -2.12 -10.13 -17.96
CA LYS A 80 -2.56 -9.22 -19.03
C LYS A 80 -4.08 -9.18 -19.08
N THR A 81 -4.64 -8.01 -19.42
CA THR A 81 -6.09 -7.86 -19.55
C THR A 81 -6.66 -8.81 -20.60
N ASP A 82 -5.92 -9.07 -21.68
CA ASP A 82 -6.32 -9.99 -22.76
C ASP A 82 -6.45 -11.45 -22.31
N GLU A 83 -5.88 -11.83 -21.16
CA GLU A 83 -5.97 -13.19 -20.59
C GLU A 83 -7.20 -13.37 -19.69
N LEU A 84 -7.93 -12.29 -19.39
CA LEU A 84 -9.10 -12.28 -18.49
C LEU A 84 -10.44 -12.40 -19.22
N PHE A 85 -10.44 -12.31 -20.55
CA PHE A 85 -11.62 -12.33 -21.42
C PHE A 85 -11.44 -13.34 -22.55
#